data_AF-A0A328E9Q2-F1
#
_entry.id   AF-A0A328E9Q2-F1
#
_cell.length_a   1.000
_cell.length_b   1.000
_cell.length_c   1.000
_cell.angle_alpha   90.00
_cell.angle_beta   90.00
_cell.angle_gamma   90.00
#
_symmetry.space_group_name_H-M   'P 1'
#
loop_
_entity.id
_entity.type
_entity.pdbx_description
1 polymer ?
#
loop_
_entity_poly.entity_id
_entity_poly.type
_entity_poly.pdbx_seq_one_letter_code
_entity_poly.pdbx_strand_id
1 'polypeptide(L)'
;MSPVAWSNCSSSTVGALQFNLKPEPFVKFAPVVRPSICSKPPRRLMLTKSSRDNNGPGSSGLLKKMGRTCAECEAAVVAGNTPEAPPVPPKPASPAGTPVVSSLPLSRRPRRNRKSAAMRSAFQETTLSPANFVYPLFVHEGEEDMPIGAMPGCFRLGWKRGLVQEISKARDVGVNSVVLFPKIPDALKSSTADEAYSDNGLVPRSIRVLKDKFPDLLIYTDVALDPYSSDGHDGIVREDGVIMNDETVHQLCKQAVSHARAGADVISPSDMMDGRVGAIRAALDAEGYNDVSIMSYTAKYASSFYGPFREALDSNPRFGDKKTYQMNPANFREALVEMREDESEGADILLVKPGLPYLDIIRLLRDRSPLPIAAYQVSGEYSMIKAGGALKMIDEEMVMLESLMCLRRAGADIILTYFALQAARCLCDC
;
A
#
# COMPACT_ATOMS: atom_id res chain seq x y z
N MET A 1 32.92 -21.05 47.63
CA MET A 1 33.08 -22.51 47.55
C MET A 1 32.58 -22.97 46.20
N SER A 2 33.45 -23.71 45.51
CA SER A 2 33.39 -24.16 44.12
C SER A 2 32.31 -25.23 43.86
N PRO A 3 32.02 -25.54 42.58
CA PRO A 3 30.79 -26.14 42.06
C PRO A 3 30.91 -27.64 41.75
N VAL A 4 29.80 -28.30 41.37
CA VAL A 4 29.78 -29.66 40.78
C VAL A 4 28.64 -29.68 39.75
N ALA A 5 28.88 -29.61 38.44
CA ALA A 5 29.48 -30.56 37.49
C ALA A 5 28.42 -31.44 36.78
N TRP A 6 28.50 -31.39 35.45
CA TRP A 6 27.79 -32.19 34.47
C TRP A 6 28.21 -33.66 34.51
N SER A 7 27.31 -34.57 34.10
CA SER A 7 27.69 -35.93 33.67
C SER A 7 26.95 -36.32 32.37
N ASN A 8 27.75 -36.84 31.43
CA ASN A 8 27.37 -37.43 30.15
C ASN A 8 27.23 -38.96 30.30
N CYS A 9 26.38 -39.59 29.48
CA CYS A 9 26.57 -40.90 28.83
C CYS A 9 25.41 -41.11 27.81
N SER A 10 25.65 -41.01 26.49
CA SER A 10 25.96 -42.09 25.54
C SER A 10 24.86 -43.16 25.44
N SER A 11 24.04 -43.17 24.38
CA SER A 11 24.25 -43.83 23.07
C SER A 11 23.45 -45.13 22.93
N SER A 12 22.49 -45.17 22.02
CA SER A 12 22.11 -46.39 21.29
C SER A 12 21.52 -46.01 19.93
N THR A 13 21.88 -46.81 18.94
CA THR A 13 21.77 -46.58 17.50
C THR A 13 20.65 -47.45 16.92
N VAL A 14 20.24 -47.09 15.69
CA VAL A 14 19.68 -47.94 14.61
C VAL A 14 18.18 -47.75 14.31
N GLY A 15 17.92 -47.30 13.08
CA GLY A 15 16.62 -47.34 12.43
C GLY A 15 16.54 -46.45 11.19
N ALA A 16 17.41 -46.67 10.19
CA ALA A 16 17.39 -45.95 8.92
C ALA A 16 16.30 -46.51 7.99
N LEU A 17 15.35 -45.66 7.59
CA LEU A 17 14.40 -45.90 6.50
C LEU A 17 15.00 -45.40 5.18
N GLN A 18 15.38 -46.32 4.31
CA GLN A 18 15.82 -46.07 2.94
C GLN A 18 14.62 -45.83 2.02
N PHE A 19 14.53 -44.63 1.43
CA PHE A 19 13.67 -44.39 0.26
C PHE A 19 14.49 -44.60 -1.02
N ASN A 20 14.17 -45.67 -1.74
CA ASN A 20 14.69 -45.99 -3.06
C ASN A 20 13.91 -45.16 -4.12
N LEU A 21 14.54 -44.13 -4.67
CA LEU A 21 14.06 -43.47 -5.89
C LEU A 21 15.07 -43.73 -7.02
N LYS A 22 14.65 -44.51 -8.01
CA LYS A 22 15.41 -44.76 -9.25
C LYS A 22 15.40 -43.50 -10.12
N PRO A 23 16.48 -43.19 -10.86
CA PRO A 23 16.51 -42.08 -11.79
C PRO A 23 15.91 -42.47 -13.16
N GLU A 24 14.86 -41.78 -13.58
CA GLU A 24 14.31 -41.84 -14.95
C GLU A 24 15.14 -40.94 -15.91
N PRO A 25 15.22 -41.26 -17.21
CA PRO A 25 16.19 -40.67 -18.12
C PRO A 25 15.78 -39.31 -18.70
N PHE A 26 16.80 -38.51 -19.00
CA PHE A 26 16.77 -37.19 -19.62
C PHE A 26 15.88 -37.11 -20.90
N VAL A 27 14.85 -36.26 -20.85
CA VAL A 27 14.12 -35.79 -22.04
C VAL A 27 14.83 -34.57 -22.62
N LYS A 28 15.35 -34.69 -23.85
CA LYS A 28 15.91 -33.58 -24.63
C LYS A 28 14.78 -32.71 -25.18
N PHE A 29 14.66 -31.46 -24.70
CA PHE A 29 13.86 -30.44 -25.37
C PHE A 29 14.72 -29.72 -26.42
N ALA A 30 14.33 -29.83 -27.69
CA ALA A 30 14.84 -28.99 -28.77
C ALA A 30 13.97 -27.73 -28.89
N PRO A 31 14.53 -26.51 -28.96
CA PRO A 31 13.72 -25.32 -29.21
C PRO A 31 13.49 -25.17 -30.72
N VAL A 32 12.24 -25.39 -31.16
CA VAL A 32 11.77 -24.95 -32.47
C VAL A 32 11.30 -23.50 -32.33
N VAL A 33 12.14 -22.54 -32.70
CA VAL A 33 11.75 -21.14 -32.83
C VAL A 33 11.29 -20.90 -34.26
N ARG A 34 9.98 -20.73 -34.47
CA ARG A 34 9.43 -20.11 -35.68
C ARG A 34 9.27 -18.60 -35.44
N PRO A 35 9.75 -17.71 -36.32
CA PRO A 35 9.52 -16.28 -36.15
C PRO A 35 8.11 -15.91 -36.63
N SER A 36 7.23 -15.52 -35.71
CA SER A 36 6.00 -14.80 -36.03
C SER A 36 6.30 -13.31 -36.14
N ILE A 37 6.21 -12.76 -37.35
CA ILE A 37 6.31 -11.33 -37.63
C ILE A 37 5.02 -10.67 -37.12
N CYS A 38 5.13 -9.90 -36.03
CA CYS A 38 4.05 -9.04 -35.55
C CYS A 38 4.54 -7.59 -35.59
N SER A 39 4.03 -6.82 -36.56
CA SER A 39 4.31 -5.39 -36.74
C SER A 39 3.72 -4.56 -35.60
N LYS A 40 4.57 -3.98 -34.75
CA LYS A 40 4.20 -2.92 -33.78
C LYS A 40 4.60 -1.54 -34.34
N PRO A 41 3.82 -0.48 -34.08
CA PRO A 41 4.13 0.88 -34.56
C PRO A 41 5.33 1.46 -33.78
N PRO A 42 6.01 2.50 -34.31
CA PRO A 42 7.33 2.88 -33.83
C PRO A 42 7.24 3.46 -32.42
N ARG A 43 7.88 2.80 -31.46
CA ARG A 43 8.19 3.39 -30.15
C ARG A 43 9.12 4.58 -30.39
N ARG A 44 8.69 5.76 -29.98
CA ARG A 44 9.49 6.97 -29.90
C ARG A 44 10.70 6.67 -29.02
N LEU A 45 11.90 6.64 -29.61
CA LEU A 45 13.15 6.53 -28.86
C LEU A 45 13.25 7.76 -27.94
N MET A 46 13.00 7.56 -26.65
CA MET A 46 13.42 8.51 -25.63
C MET A 46 14.95 8.46 -25.59
N LEU A 47 15.59 9.35 -26.34
CA LEU A 47 16.99 9.71 -26.08
C LEU A 47 17.04 10.25 -24.65
N THR A 48 17.58 9.46 -23.72
CA THR A 48 18.02 9.97 -22.44
C THR A 48 19.07 11.05 -22.71
N LYS A 49 18.67 12.31 -22.55
CA LYS A 49 19.59 13.44 -22.55
C LYS A 49 20.57 13.21 -21.39
N SER A 50 21.80 12.85 -21.71
CA SER A 50 22.93 12.99 -20.78
C SER A 50 22.94 14.44 -20.28
N SER A 51 23.01 14.60 -18.96
CA SER A 51 22.94 15.87 -18.22
C SER A 51 23.60 17.04 -18.97
N ARG A 52 22.81 18.09 -19.21
CA ARG A 52 23.34 19.42 -19.53
C ARG A 52 23.87 20.06 -18.25
N ASP A 53 25.08 20.57 -18.34
CA ASP A 53 25.63 21.73 -17.66
C ASP A 53 25.58 21.76 -16.12
N ASN A 54 26.58 21.14 -15.50
CA ASN A 54 27.14 21.61 -14.23
C ASN A 54 28.55 22.15 -14.50
N ASN A 55 28.62 23.42 -14.94
CA ASN A 55 29.88 24.18 -14.99
C ASN A 55 30.24 24.64 -13.58
N GLY A 56 30.92 23.77 -12.82
CA GLY A 56 31.75 24.16 -11.68
C GLY A 56 33.21 24.29 -12.13
N PRO A 57 33.98 25.29 -11.65
CA PRO A 57 35.35 25.49 -12.11
C PRO A 57 36.26 24.45 -11.47
N GLY A 58 36.60 23.39 -12.21
CA GLY A 58 37.67 22.46 -11.80
C GLY A 58 37.48 21.00 -12.17
N SER A 59 37.43 20.67 -13.48
CA SER A 59 37.93 19.37 -13.98
C SER A 59 38.00 19.36 -15.52
N SER A 60 39.01 20.04 -16.08
CA SER A 60 39.37 19.90 -17.50
C SER A 60 40.16 18.61 -17.74
N GLY A 61 39.50 17.46 -17.60
CA GLY A 61 40.00 16.17 -18.08
C GLY A 61 39.33 15.83 -19.41
N LEU A 62 39.97 16.16 -20.53
CA LEU A 62 39.55 15.78 -21.88
C LEU A 62 39.43 14.24 -21.99
N LEU A 63 38.22 13.69 -21.91
CA LEU A 63 37.92 12.34 -22.37
C LEU A 63 38.07 12.31 -23.89
N LYS A 64 39.19 11.77 -24.38
CA LYS A 64 39.45 11.52 -25.81
C LYS A 64 38.35 10.56 -26.33
N LYS A 65 37.39 11.06 -27.11
CA LYS A 65 36.48 10.19 -27.88
C LYS A 65 37.31 9.42 -28.90
N MET A 66 37.58 8.14 -28.65
CA MET A 66 38.07 7.25 -29.69
C MET A 66 36.95 7.05 -30.71
N GLY A 67 37.02 7.77 -31.83
CA GLY A 67 36.08 7.67 -32.95
C GLY A 67 36.22 6.38 -33.76
N ARG A 68 36.28 5.23 -33.09
CA ARG A 68 36.32 3.90 -33.73
C ARG A 68 34.93 3.28 -33.71
N THR A 69 34.57 2.60 -34.79
CA THR A 69 33.36 1.78 -34.90
C THR A 69 33.51 0.47 -34.11
N CYS A 70 32.39 -0.21 -33.79
CA CYS A 70 32.44 -1.48 -33.05
C CYS A 70 33.29 -2.54 -33.76
N ALA A 71 33.20 -2.62 -35.10
CA ALA A 71 33.98 -3.56 -35.91
C ALA A 71 35.50 -3.29 -35.85
N GLU A 72 35.91 -2.02 -35.81
CA GLU A 72 37.33 -1.64 -35.68
C GLU A 72 37.88 -1.93 -34.28
N CYS A 73 37.06 -1.82 -33.25
CA CYS A 73 37.42 -2.23 -31.89
C CYS A 73 37.59 -3.74 -31.78
N GLU A 74 36.68 -4.52 -32.38
CA GLU A 74 36.77 -5.99 -32.41
C GLU A 74 38.01 -6.46 -33.17
N ALA A 75 38.29 -5.90 -34.35
CA ALA A 75 39.49 -6.22 -35.12
C ALA A 75 40.79 -5.87 -34.36
N ALA A 76 40.80 -4.76 -33.62
CA ALA A 76 41.95 -4.38 -32.81
C ALA A 76 42.19 -5.35 -31.63
N VAL A 77 41.13 -5.83 -30.98
CA VAL A 77 41.23 -6.84 -29.92
C VAL A 77 41.75 -8.17 -30.47
N VAL A 78 41.25 -8.61 -31.64
CA VAL A 78 41.72 -9.83 -32.32
C VAL A 78 43.20 -9.72 -32.73
N ALA A 79 43.64 -8.53 -33.12
CA ALA A 79 45.05 -8.25 -33.44
C ALA A 79 45.96 -8.05 -32.20
N GLY A 80 45.46 -8.28 -30.98
CA GLY A 80 46.23 -8.14 -29.74
C GLY A 80 46.40 -6.70 -29.24
N ASN A 81 45.75 -5.73 -29.88
CA ASN A 81 45.80 -4.31 -29.54
C ASN A 81 44.61 -3.92 -28.65
N THR A 82 44.51 -4.52 -27.46
CA THR A 82 43.49 -4.19 -26.48
C THR A 82 43.69 -2.76 -25.96
N PRO A 83 42.66 -1.91 -25.93
CA PRO A 83 42.75 -0.59 -25.33
C PRO A 83 43.16 -0.68 -23.85
N GLU A 84 44.07 0.19 -23.41
CA GLU A 84 44.39 0.31 -21.99
C GLU A 84 43.15 0.72 -21.19
N ALA A 85 43.02 0.15 -19.99
CA ALA A 85 41.96 0.54 -19.08
C ALA A 85 42.09 2.04 -18.75
N PRO A 86 40.99 2.80 -18.76
CA PRO A 86 41.05 4.20 -18.40
C PRO A 86 41.65 4.36 -16.99
N PRO A 87 42.47 5.40 -16.77
CA PRO A 87 43.09 5.63 -15.47
C PRO A 87 42.02 5.84 -14.40
N VAL A 88 42.23 5.26 -13.23
CA VAL A 88 41.35 5.46 -12.08
C VAL A 88 41.34 6.96 -11.73
N PRO A 89 40.17 7.61 -11.63
CA PRO A 89 40.11 9.02 -11.27
C PRO A 89 40.86 9.29 -9.97
N PRO A 90 41.64 10.37 -9.87
CA PRO A 90 42.37 10.68 -8.65
C PRO A 90 41.40 10.89 -7.50
N LYS A 91 41.69 10.26 -6.35
CA LYS A 91 40.88 10.43 -5.15
C LYS A 91 41.02 11.88 -4.66
N PRO A 92 39.91 12.58 -4.36
CA PRO A 92 39.98 13.94 -3.80
C PRO A 92 40.83 13.98 -2.52
N ALA A 93 41.56 15.07 -2.33
CA ALA A 93 42.29 15.31 -1.09
C ALA A 93 41.32 15.33 0.10
N SER A 94 41.78 14.81 1.24
CA SER A 94 40.99 14.87 2.48
C SER A 94 41.02 16.29 3.05
N PRO A 95 39.99 16.72 3.80
CA PRO A 95 40.00 18.03 4.47
C PRO A 95 41.25 18.24 5.33
N ALA A 96 41.73 19.48 5.41
CA ALA A 96 42.87 19.83 6.28
C ALA A 96 42.57 19.45 7.75
N GLY A 97 43.55 18.92 8.46
CA GLY A 97 43.38 18.43 9.84
C GLY A 97 42.75 17.04 9.94
N THR A 98 42.48 16.35 8.83
CA THR A 98 42.06 14.93 8.87
C THR A 98 43.17 14.10 9.53
N PRO A 99 42.87 13.33 10.60
CA PRO A 99 43.87 12.53 11.30
C PRO A 99 44.41 11.41 10.41
N VAL A 100 45.72 11.18 10.48
CA VAL A 100 46.39 10.06 9.81
C VAL A 100 46.24 8.82 10.70
N VAL A 101 45.44 7.86 10.25
CA VAL A 101 45.16 6.62 10.98
C VAL A 101 45.45 5.39 10.11
N SER A 102 45.78 4.27 10.74
CA SER A 102 45.88 2.99 10.05
C SER A 102 44.51 2.46 9.64
N SER A 103 44.47 1.64 8.59
CA SER A 103 43.22 1.02 8.14
C SER A 103 42.74 -0.02 9.14
N LEU A 104 41.45 0.05 9.52
CA LEU A 104 40.83 -0.96 10.39
C LEU A 104 40.80 -2.34 9.69
N PRO A 105 41.17 -3.44 10.38
CA PRO A 105 41.20 -4.80 9.81
C PRO A 105 39.80 -5.46 9.75
N LEU A 106 38.90 -4.89 8.94
CA LEU A 106 37.51 -5.36 8.82
C LEU A 106 37.28 -6.25 7.58
N SER A 107 36.71 -7.44 7.78
CA SER A 107 36.26 -8.34 6.70
C SER A 107 34.92 -7.91 6.09
N ARG A 108 33.98 -7.45 6.92
CA ARG A 108 32.63 -7.00 6.52
C ARG A 108 32.53 -5.48 6.46
N ARG A 109 32.10 -4.93 5.32
CA ARG A 109 31.93 -3.48 5.13
C ARG A 109 30.62 -3.17 4.40
N PRO A 110 29.47 -3.12 5.09
CA PRO A 110 28.16 -2.91 4.46
C PRO A 110 28.05 -1.62 3.63
N ARG A 111 28.85 -0.58 3.94
CA ARG A 111 28.94 0.65 3.14
C ARG A 111 29.30 0.41 1.67
N ARG A 112 29.95 -0.72 1.34
CA ARG A 112 30.27 -1.10 -0.05
C ARG A 112 29.02 -1.20 -0.92
N ASN A 113 27.91 -1.69 -0.39
CA ASN A 113 26.63 -1.82 -1.10
C ASN A 113 25.89 -0.48 -1.25
N ARG A 114 26.35 0.59 -0.58
CA ARG A 114 25.72 1.91 -0.58
C ARG A 114 26.53 2.99 -1.30
N LYS A 115 27.64 2.61 -1.95
CA LYS A 115 28.69 3.53 -2.43
C LYS A 115 28.25 4.47 -3.55
N SER A 116 27.25 4.09 -4.34
CA SER A 116 26.71 4.87 -5.44
C SER A 116 25.20 4.68 -5.54
N ALA A 117 24.52 5.61 -6.21
CA ALA A 117 23.09 5.49 -6.50
C ALA A 117 22.79 4.18 -7.26
N ALA A 118 23.57 3.88 -8.31
CA ALA A 118 23.42 2.64 -9.08
C ALA A 118 23.52 1.37 -8.22
N MET A 119 24.46 1.31 -7.25
CA MET A 119 24.53 0.15 -6.35
C MET A 119 23.36 0.08 -5.36
N ARG A 120 22.89 1.22 -4.87
CA ARG A 120 21.71 1.26 -3.98
C ARG A 120 20.47 0.77 -4.70
N SER A 121 20.24 1.25 -5.93
CA SER A 121 19.11 0.81 -6.76
C SER A 121 19.18 -0.67 -7.13
N ALA A 122 20.37 -1.18 -7.48
CA ALA A 122 20.54 -2.59 -7.85
C ALA A 122 20.25 -3.58 -6.70
N PHE A 123 20.39 -3.14 -5.45
CA PHE A 123 20.19 -3.98 -4.26
C PHE A 123 18.94 -3.58 -3.46
N GLN A 124 18.07 -2.76 -4.02
CA GLN A 124 16.85 -2.33 -3.38
C GLN A 124 15.85 -3.50 -3.31
N GLU A 125 15.39 -3.81 -2.10
CA GLU A 125 14.51 -4.95 -1.83
C GLU A 125 13.02 -4.64 -2.05
N THR A 126 12.65 -3.36 -2.03
CA THR A 126 11.25 -2.92 -2.06
C THR A 126 11.09 -1.72 -2.98
N THR A 127 10.08 -1.75 -3.85
CA THR A 127 9.74 -0.67 -4.78
C THR A 127 8.29 -0.27 -4.60
N LEU A 128 7.97 1.00 -4.87
CA LEU A 128 6.60 1.49 -4.96
C LEU A 128 6.17 1.56 -6.42
N SER A 129 4.89 1.30 -6.65
CA SER A 129 4.20 1.53 -7.92
C SER A 129 2.89 2.26 -7.64
N PRO A 130 2.41 3.14 -8.55
CA PRO A 130 1.06 3.69 -8.46
C PRO A 130 -0.03 2.62 -8.31
N ALA A 131 0.19 1.42 -8.87
CA ALA A 131 -0.72 0.27 -8.76
C ALA A 131 -0.83 -0.29 -7.33
N ASN A 132 0.08 0.07 -6.41
CA ASN A 132 -0.05 -0.28 -5.00
C ASN A 132 -1.05 0.61 -4.26
N PHE A 133 -1.48 1.73 -4.84
CA PHE A 133 -2.27 2.73 -4.13
C PHE A 133 -3.77 2.59 -4.39
N VAL A 134 -4.53 2.60 -3.30
CA VAL A 134 -5.98 2.86 -3.32
C VAL A 134 -6.18 4.28 -2.81
N TYR A 135 -6.84 5.13 -3.59
CA TYR A 135 -7.02 6.55 -3.27
C TYR A 135 -8.33 6.79 -2.50
N PRO A 136 -8.27 7.17 -1.21
CA PRO A 136 -9.45 7.52 -0.45
C PRO A 136 -10.04 8.86 -0.86
N LEU A 137 -11.34 8.89 -1.16
CA LEU A 137 -12.06 10.08 -1.62
C LEU A 137 -13.31 10.30 -0.77
N PHE A 138 -13.52 11.56 -0.37
CA PHE A 138 -14.73 11.97 0.33
C PHE A 138 -15.74 12.51 -0.67
N VAL A 139 -16.99 12.08 -0.54
CA VAL A 139 -18.07 12.44 -1.49
C VAL A 139 -19.26 13.01 -0.74
N HIS A 140 -19.91 14.03 -1.31
CA HIS A 140 -21.13 14.64 -0.76
C HIS A 140 -22.15 15.00 -1.85
N GLU A 141 -23.37 15.37 -1.44
CA GLU A 141 -24.49 15.70 -2.35
C GLU A 141 -24.30 17.02 -3.11
N GLY A 142 -23.51 17.96 -2.59
CA GLY A 142 -23.36 19.29 -3.18
C GLY A 142 -22.63 19.26 -4.53
N GLU A 143 -22.84 20.30 -5.34
CA GLU A 143 -22.21 20.40 -6.66
C GLU A 143 -20.75 20.88 -6.60
N GLU A 144 -20.43 21.68 -5.59
CA GLU A 144 -19.12 22.28 -5.40
C GLU A 144 -18.25 21.48 -4.43
N ASP A 145 -16.95 21.46 -4.71
CA ASP A 145 -15.98 20.76 -3.88
C ASP A 145 -15.66 21.60 -2.63
N MET A 146 -15.75 20.98 -1.45
CA MET A 146 -15.52 21.67 -0.18
C MET A 146 -14.18 21.24 0.42
N PRO A 147 -13.26 22.17 0.75
CA PRO A 147 -12.00 21.81 1.39
C PRO A 147 -12.22 21.22 2.78
N ILE A 148 -11.35 20.30 3.18
CA ILE A 148 -11.33 19.72 4.53
C ILE A 148 -10.20 20.38 5.31
N GLY A 149 -10.53 21.21 6.30
CA GLY A 149 -9.56 22.01 7.05
C GLY A 149 -8.48 21.17 7.72
N ALA A 150 -8.86 20.14 8.47
CA ALA A 150 -7.91 19.23 9.11
C ALA A 150 -7.11 18.34 8.15
N MET A 151 -7.43 18.32 6.85
CA MET A 151 -6.72 17.54 5.83
C MET A 151 -6.35 18.42 4.63
N PRO A 152 -5.32 19.29 4.76
CA PRO A 152 -4.95 20.22 3.70
C PRO A 152 -4.73 19.52 2.36
N GLY A 153 -5.40 20.01 1.30
CA GLY A 153 -5.36 19.42 -0.04
C GLY A 153 -6.41 18.32 -0.31
N CYS A 154 -7.14 17.87 0.71
CA CYS A 154 -8.29 16.98 0.55
C CYS A 154 -9.61 17.78 0.51
N PHE A 155 -10.60 17.25 -0.20
CA PHE A 155 -11.91 17.87 -0.40
C PHE A 155 -13.03 16.85 -0.20
N ARG A 156 -14.20 17.32 0.24
CA ARG A 156 -15.47 16.64 0.03
C ARG A 156 -15.91 16.98 -1.38
N LEU A 157 -15.87 15.99 -2.27
CA LEU A 157 -16.10 16.17 -3.69
C LEU A 157 -17.59 16.04 -4.02
N GLY A 158 -18.07 16.90 -4.92
CA GLY A 158 -19.40 16.72 -5.48
C GLY A 158 -19.45 15.44 -6.30
N TRP A 159 -20.40 14.54 -5.99
CA TRP A 159 -20.40 13.15 -6.48
C TRP A 159 -20.46 12.99 -8.01
N LYS A 160 -20.99 13.98 -8.73
CA LYS A 160 -21.06 13.97 -10.20
C LYS A 160 -19.82 14.54 -10.88
N ARG A 161 -19.47 15.80 -10.56
CA ARG A 161 -18.44 16.55 -11.29
C ARG A 161 -17.07 16.41 -10.63
N GLY A 162 -16.95 16.82 -9.37
CA GLY A 162 -15.69 16.83 -8.63
C GLY A 162 -15.07 15.45 -8.51
N LEU A 163 -15.89 14.46 -8.11
CA LEU A 163 -15.44 13.07 -7.96
C LEU A 163 -14.86 12.51 -9.27
N VAL A 164 -15.56 12.69 -10.38
CA VAL A 164 -15.15 12.23 -11.70
C VAL A 164 -13.87 12.91 -12.18
N GLN A 165 -13.72 14.22 -11.94
CA GLN A 165 -12.52 14.96 -12.31
C GLN A 165 -11.31 14.50 -11.49
N GLU A 166 -11.49 14.28 -10.19
CA GLU A 166 -10.39 13.84 -9.32
C GLU A 166 -9.90 12.44 -9.68
N ILE A 167 -10.82 11.54 -10.01
CA ILE A 167 -10.48 10.19 -10.49
C ILE A 167 -9.73 10.26 -11.82
N SER A 168 -10.13 11.13 -12.75
CA SER A 168 -9.39 11.32 -14.00
C SER A 168 -7.92 11.69 -13.73
N LYS A 169 -7.67 12.62 -12.80
CA LYS A 169 -6.31 13.03 -12.43
C LYS A 169 -5.50 11.88 -11.81
N ALA A 170 -6.13 11.05 -10.99
CA ALA A 170 -5.50 9.88 -10.37
C ALA A 170 -5.11 8.83 -11.43
N ARG A 171 -6.00 8.58 -12.39
CA ARG A 171 -5.76 7.64 -13.48
C ARG A 171 -4.64 8.10 -14.43
N ASP A 172 -4.52 9.40 -14.69
CA ASP A 172 -3.45 9.96 -15.53
C ASP A 172 -2.04 9.61 -15.02
N VAL A 173 -1.90 9.30 -13.73
CA VAL A 173 -0.63 8.91 -13.09
C VAL A 173 -0.61 7.44 -12.65
N GLY A 174 -1.55 6.63 -13.16
CA GLY A 174 -1.57 5.18 -12.94
C GLY A 174 -2.25 4.69 -11.66
N VAL A 175 -2.89 5.58 -10.89
CA VAL A 175 -3.71 5.19 -9.73
C VAL A 175 -5.11 4.83 -10.22
N ASN A 176 -5.38 3.53 -10.33
CA ASN A 176 -6.63 2.99 -10.88
C ASN A 176 -7.52 2.31 -9.81
N SER A 177 -7.30 2.63 -8.53
CA SER A 177 -8.09 2.10 -7.42
C SER A 177 -8.48 3.21 -6.47
N VAL A 178 -9.75 3.23 -6.06
CA VAL A 178 -10.31 4.24 -5.15
C VAL A 178 -11.17 3.62 -4.07
N VAL A 179 -11.27 4.30 -2.93
CA VAL A 179 -12.26 3.98 -1.89
C VAL A 179 -13.12 5.20 -1.59
N LEU A 180 -14.44 5.02 -1.54
CA LEU A 180 -15.40 6.12 -1.36
C LEU A 180 -15.86 6.21 0.10
N PHE A 181 -15.84 7.43 0.63
CA PHE A 181 -16.36 7.75 1.97
C PHE A 181 -17.44 8.85 1.88
N PRO A 182 -18.71 8.55 2.22
CA PRO A 182 -19.79 9.50 2.04
C PRO A 182 -19.97 10.44 3.24
N LYS A 183 -20.09 11.75 2.98
CA LYS A 183 -20.64 12.72 3.92
C LYS A 183 -22.16 12.78 3.72
N ILE A 184 -22.88 11.96 4.49
CA ILE A 184 -24.34 11.87 4.43
C ILE A 184 -24.98 13.11 5.09
N PRO A 185 -26.03 13.71 4.49
CA PRO A 185 -26.82 14.76 5.12
C PRO A 185 -27.43 14.29 6.45
N ASP A 186 -27.38 15.12 7.49
CA ASP A 186 -27.83 14.73 8.83
C ASP A 186 -29.31 14.32 8.88
N ALA A 187 -30.15 14.87 8.01
CA ALA A 187 -31.57 14.51 7.90
C ALA A 187 -31.83 13.08 7.43
N LEU A 188 -30.82 12.41 6.84
CA LEU A 188 -30.90 11.02 6.40
C LEU A 188 -30.26 10.05 7.40
N LYS A 189 -29.66 10.56 8.49
CA LYS A 189 -29.08 9.72 9.53
C LYS A 189 -30.16 9.20 10.47
N SER A 190 -30.12 7.92 10.80
CA SER A 190 -31.04 7.27 11.74
C SER A 190 -30.28 6.37 12.71
N SER A 191 -30.91 5.96 13.82
CA SER A 191 -30.29 5.03 14.79
C SER A 191 -30.06 3.62 14.22
N THR A 192 -30.81 3.27 13.18
CA THR A 192 -30.72 2.00 12.44
C THR A 192 -29.94 2.12 11.13
N ALA A 193 -29.47 3.33 10.78
CA ALA A 193 -28.65 3.63 9.60
C ALA A 193 -29.28 3.17 8.26
N ASP A 194 -30.58 3.38 8.08
CA ASP A 194 -31.32 2.82 6.93
C ASP A 194 -30.85 3.33 5.56
N GLU A 195 -30.30 4.54 5.52
CA GLU A 195 -29.72 5.12 4.30
C GLU A 195 -28.47 4.35 3.82
N ALA A 196 -27.83 3.54 4.68
CA ALA A 196 -26.63 2.77 4.33
C ALA A 196 -26.85 1.80 3.16
N TYR A 197 -28.07 1.27 3.01
CA TYR A 197 -28.41 0.29 1.97
C TYR A 197 -29.44 0.82 0.96
N SER A 198 -29.66 2.13 0.93
CA SER A 198 -30.53 2.78 -0.07
C SER A 198 -29.96 2.60 -1.47
N ASP A 199 -30.72 1.97 -2.38
CA ASP A 199 -30.31 1.80 -3.79
C ASP A 199 -30.07 3.15 -4.49
N ASN A 200 -30.70 4.23 -4.01
CA ASN A 200 -30.52 5.59 -4.49
C ASN A 200 -29.62 6.43 -3.58
N GLY A 201 -28.94 5.80 -2.62
CA GLY A 201 -27.99 6.46 -1.73
C GLY A 201 -26.79 7.04 -2.47
N LEU A 202 -26.06 7.91 -1.77
CA LEU A 202 -24.93 8.64 -2.33
C LEU A 202 -23.84 7.70 -2.88
N VAL A 203 -23.50 6.63 -2.15
CA VAL A 203 -22.46 5.67 -2.56
C VAL A 203 -22.88 4.88 -3.80
N PRO A 204 -24.04 4.19 -3.84
CA PRO A 204 -24.53 3.53 -5.06
C PRO A 204 -24.60 4.43 -6.30
N ARG A 205 -25.10 5.66 -6.16
CA ARG A 205 -25.13 6.62 -7.27
C ARG A 205 -23.73 7.01 -7.76
N SER A 206 -22.80 7.22 -6.83
CA SER A 206 -21.39 7.52 -7.16
C SER A 206 -20.75 6.36 -7.92
N ILE A 207 -20.92 5.12 -7.45
CA ILE A 207 -20.37 3.92 -8.11
C ILE A 207 -20.87 3.82 -9.56
N ARG A 208 -22.18 3.97 -9.79
CA ARG A 208 -22.76 3.88 -11.14
C ARG A 208 -22.18 4.93 -12.09
N VAL A 209 -22.03 6.18 -11.62
CA VAL A 209 -21.40 7.25 -12.42
C VAL A 209 -19.94 6.92 -12.75
N LEU A 210 -19.21 6.34 -11.81
CA LEU A 210 -17.82 5.98 -12.03
C LEU A 210 -17.66 4.77 -12.95
N LYS A 211 -18.49 3.74 -12.81
CA LYS A 211 -18.46 2.56 -13.68
C LYS A 211 -18.92 2.87 -15.11
N ASP A 212 -19.88 3.77 -15.29
CA ASP A 212 -20.27 4.27 -16.62
C ASP A 212 -19.10 4.93 -17.33
N LYS A 213 -18.35 5.79 -16.64
CA LYS A 213 -17.26 6.55 -17.24
C LYS A 213 -15.92 5.80 -17.30
N PHE A 214 -15.64 4.97 -16.30
CA PHE A 214 -14.38 4.27 -16.09
C PHE A 214 -14.65 2.80 -15.74
N PRO A 215 -15.08 1.96 -16.69
CA PRO A 215 -15.48 0.58 -16.42
C PRO A 215 -14.37 -0.29 -15.78
N ASP A 216 -13.11 0.05 -16.06
CA ASP A 216 -11.91 -0.62 -15.58
C ASP A 216 -11.34 -0.07 -14.25
N LEU A 217 -11.99 0.94 -13.65
CA LEU A 217 -11.61 1.45 -12.35
C LEU A 217 -11.99 0.44 -11.26
N LEU A 218 -11.04 0.12 -10.38
CA LEU A 218 -11.30 -0.68 -9.19
C LEU A 218 -11.88 0.20 -8.08
N ILE A 219 -13.12 -0.10 -7.69
CA ILE A 219 -13.88 0.64 -6.69
C ILE A 219 -14.01 -0.21 -5.43
N TYR A 220 -13.34 0.23 -4.39
CA TYR A 220 -13.51 -0.23 -3.02
C TYR A 220 -14.63 0.60 -2.37
N THR A 221 -15.47 -0.04 -1.57
CA THR A 221 -16.47 0.68 -0.77
C THR A 221 -16.35 0.32 0.69
N ASP A 222 -16.40 1.34 1.54
CA ASP A 222 -16.53 1.16 2.99
C ASP A 222 -17.90 0.58 3.34
N VAL A 223 -17.92 -0.41 4.25
CA VAL A 223 -19.14 -0.98 4.84
C VAL A 223 -19.03 -0.81 6.35
N ALA A 224 -19.76 0.18 6.85
CA ALA A 224 -19.84 0.60 8.24
C ALA A 224 -21.03 1.56 8.37
N LEU A 225 -21.65 1.61 9.55
CA LEU A 225 -22.85 2.44 9.75
C LEU A 225 -22.54 3.87 10.22
N ASP A 226 -21.30 4.21 10.58
CA ASP A 226 -20.99 5.50 11.22
C ASP A 226 -21.28 6.74 10.36
N PRO A 227 -21.21 6.74 9.01
CA PRO A 227 -21.64 7.90 8.22
C PRO A 227 -23.16 8.09 8.22
N TYR A 228 -23.92 7.03 8.48
CA TYR A 228 -25.37 6.94 8.35
C TYR A 228 -26.07 6.92 9.73
N SER A 229 -25.32 6.65 10.79
CA SER A 229 -25.81 6.59 12.16
C SER A 229 -26.04 8.00 12.71
N SER A 230 -27.18 8.21 13.36
CA SER A 230 -27.42 9.42 14.15
C SER A 230 -26.50 9.52 15.37
N ASP A 231 -25.88 8.43 15.80
CA ASP A 231 -25.04 8.34 16.99
C ASP A 231 -23.53 8.37 16.69
N GLY A 232 -23.14 8.16 15.42
CA GLY A 232 -21.75 8.19 14.96
C GLY A 232 -20.93 6.93 15.30
N HIS A 233 -21.61 5.86 15.72
CA HIS A 233 -21.02 4.53 15.93
C HIS A 233 -21.11 3.67 14.67
N ASP A 234 -20.18 2.72 14.53
CA ASP A 234 -20.08 1.85 13.34
C ASP A 234 -21.22 0.81 13.31
N GLY A 235 -21.98 0.69 14.41
CA GLY A 235 -23.12 -0.21 14.57
C GLY A 235 -24.33 0.43 15.28
N ILE A 236 -25.41 -0.34 15.36
CA ILE A 236 -26.65 0.04 16.06
C ILE A 236 -26.38 0.13 17.56
N VAL A 237 -26.88 1.18 18.19
CA VAL A 237 -26.70 1.40 19.64
C VAL A 237 -27.99 1.14 20.39
N ARG A 238 -27.92 0.27 21.41
CA ARG A 238 -29.00 0.06 22.37
C ARG A 238 -29.06 1.20 23.38
N GLU A 239 -30.22 1.37 24.03
CA GLU A 239 -30.46 2.46 25.01
C GLU A 239 -29.44 2.53 26.16
N ASP A 240 -28.81 1.41 26.54
CA ASP A 240 -27.77 1.37 27.58
C ASP A 240 -26.34 1.60 27.05
N GLY A 241 -26.20 1.97 25.77
CA GLY A 241 -24.93 2.30 25.13
C GLY A 241 -24.19 1.10 24.53
N VAL A 242 -24.76 -0.10 24.59
CA VAL A 242 -24.16 -1.28 23.94
C VAL A 242 -24.30 -1.20 22.42
N ILE A 243 -23.18 -1.39 21.71
CA ILE A 243 -23.17 -1.59 20.27
C ILE A 243 -23.61 -3.02 19.98
N MET A 244 -24.71 -3.18 19.25
CA MET A 244 -25.37 -4.47 19.04
C MET A 244 -24.73 -5.21 17.85
N ASN A 245 -24.03 -6.31 18.11
CA ASN A 245 -23.23 -7.02 17.11
C ASN A 245 -24.08 -7.56 15.95
N ASP A 246 -24.97 -8.51 16.23
CA ASP A 246 -25.65 -9.30 15.20
C ASP A 246 -26.64 -8.46 14.39
N GLU A 247 -27.36 -7.55 15.05
CA GLU A 247 -28.27 -6.61 14.40
C GLU A 247 -27.52 -5.61 13.52
N THR A 248 -26.30 -5.23 13.90
CA THR A 248 -25.42 -4.43 13.04
C THR A 248 -24.99 -5.24 11.83
N VAL A 249 -24.49 -6.46 12.02
CA VAL A 249 -24.07 -7.36 10.93
C VAL A 249 -25.19 -7.56 9.90
N HIS A 250 -26.44 -7.68 10.35
CA HIS A 250 -27.60 -7.75 9.45
C HIS A 250 -27.73 -6.53 8.53
N GLN A 251 -27.55 -5.31 9.05
CA GLN A 251 -27.58 -4.09 8.24
C GLN A 251 -26.37 -3.98 7.32
N LEU A 252 -25.17 -4.35 7.79
CA LEU A 252 -23.94 -4.35 6.99
C LEU A 252 -24.05 -5.30 5.79
N CYS A 253 -24.70 -6.45 5.94
CA CYS A 253 -25.00 -7.36 4.82
C CYS A 253 -25.86 -6.66 3.75
N LYS A 254 -26.91 -5.93 4.14
CA LYS A 254 -27.72 -5.17 3.18
C LYS A 254 -26.91 -4.08 2.48
N GLN A 255 -26.06 -3.37 3.21
CA GLN A 255 -25.19 -2.33 2.66
C GLN A 255 -24.21 -2.92 1.64
N ALA A 256 -23.54 -4.03 1.98
CA ALA A 256 -22.61 -4.73 1.10
C ALA A 256 -23.29 -5.16 -0.21
N VAL A 257 -24.47 -5.78 -0.13
CA VAL A 257 -25.26 -6.17 -1.30
C VAL A 257 -25.67 -4.96 -2.14
N SER A 258 -26.09 -3.86 -1.52
CA SER A 258 -26.45 -2.61 -2.22
C SER A 258 -25.25 -2.04 -3.01
N HIS A 259 -24.06 -2.03 -2.39
CA HIS A 259 -22.84 -1.57 -3.04
C HIS A 259 -22.40 -2.50 -4.19
N ALA A 260 -22.46 -3.82 -3.97
CA ALA A 260 -22.16 -4.82 -5.00
C ALA A 260 -23.10 -4.68 -6.20
N ARG A 261 -24.42 -4.54 -5.96
CA ARG A 261 -25.43 -4.28 -7.01
C ARG A 261 -25.16 -3.01 -7.80
N ALA A 262 -24.58 -2.00 -7.18
CA ALA A 262 -24.20 -0.76 -7.85
C ALA A 262 -22.92 -0.89 -8.70
N GLY A 263 -22.14 -1.96 -8.52
CA GLY A 263 -20.92 -2.26 -9.27
C GLY A 263 -19.63 -2.05 -8.48
N ALA A 264 -19.65 -2.12 -7.14
CA ALA A 264 -18.41 -2.17 -6.36
C ALA A 264 -17.61 -3.46 -6.68
N ASP A 265 -16.29 -3.34 -6.79
CA ASP A 265 -15.42 -4.50 -7.03
C ASP A 265 -14.97 -5.14 -5.72
N VAL A 266 -14.78 -4.31 -4.68
CA VAL A 266 -14.30 -4.76 -3.37
C VAL A 266 -15.13 -4.15 -2.25
N ILE A 267 -15.78 -5.00 -1.46
CA ILE A 267 -16.47 -4.62 -0.23
C ILE A 267 -15.46 -4.60 0.91
N SER A 268 -15.40 -3.48 1.65
CA SER A 268 -14.38 -3.26 2.67
C SER A 268 -15.02 -2.99 4.04
N PRO A 269 -15.47 -4.04 4.77
CA PRO A 269 -16.13 -3.87 6.06
C PRO A 269 -15.14 -3.31 7.08
N SER A 270 -15.44 -2.12 7.61
CA SER A 270 -14.58 -1.42 8.55
C SER A 270 -15.14 -1.37 9.97
N ASP A 271 -16.32 -1.93 10.21
CA ASP A 271 -17.10 -1.85 11.44
C ASP A 271 -16.47 -2.51 12.68
N MET A 272 -15.65 -3.56 12.51
CA MET A 272 -15.07 -4.39 13.60
C MET A 272 -16.12 -5.15 14.44
N MET A 273 -17.24 -5.56 13.84
CA MET A 273 -18.17 -6.51 14.47
C MET A 273 -17.66 -7.95 14.32
N ASP A 274 -18.00 -8.81 15.27
CA ASP A 274 -17.64 -10.22 15.23
C ASP A 274 -18.48 -10.94 14.16
N GLY A 275 -17.83 -11.76 13.32
CA GLY A 275 -18.50 -12.61 12.32
C GLY A 275 -19.02 -11.90 11.06
N ARG A 276 -18.77 -10.59 10.90
CA ARG A 276 -19.31 -9.82 9.76
C ARG A 276 -18.79 -10.30 8.41
N VAL A 277 -17.56 -10.81 8.33
CA VAL A 277 -16.95 -11.20 7.04
C VAL A 277 -17.72 -12.38 6.46
N GLY A 278 -17.96 -13.42 7.27
CA GLY A 278 -18.67 -14.61 6.84
C GLY A 278 -20.13 -14.31 6.50
N ALA A 279 -20.78 -13.45 7.28
CA ALA A 279 -22.14 -13.02 7.03
C ALA A 279 -22.26 -12.22 5.71
N ILE A 280 -21.34 -11.27 5.47
CA ILE A 280 -21.30 -10.48 4.23
C ILE A 280 -21.01 -11.38 3.03
N ARG A 281 -20.05 -12.31 3.13
CA ARG A 281 -19.74 -13.28 2.07
C ARG A 281 -20.97 -14.09 1.69
N ALA A 282 -21.66 -14.66 2.69
CA ALA A 282 -22.88 -15.42 2.46
C ALA A 282 -24.00 -14.58 1.82
N ALA A 283 -24.18 -13.33 2.25
CA ALA A 283 -25.17 -12.41 1.68
C ALA A 283 -24.85 -12.05 0.21
N LEU A 284 -23.59 -11.78 -0.11
CA LEU A 284 -23.13 -11.52 -1.47
C LEU A 284 -23.36 -12.75 -2.36
N ASP A 285 -23.02 -13.95 -1.88
CA ASP A 285 -23.20 -15.20 -2.61
C ASP A 285 -24.67 -15.52 -2.89
N ALA A 286 -25.55 -15.29 -1.89
CA ALA A 286 -26.99 -15.53 -2.03
C ALA A 286 -27.63 -14.66 -3.14
N GLU A 287 -27.06 -13.49 -3.39
CA GLU A 287 -27.51 -12.55 -4.42
C GLU A 287 -26.73 -12.67 -5.75
N GLY A 288 -25.82 -13.64 -5.85
CA GLY A 288 -25.05 -13.94 -7.07
C GLY A 288 -23.80 -13.08 -7.29
N TYR A 289 -23.33 -12.36 -6.27
CA TYR A 289 -22.11 -11.55 -6.31
C TYR A 289 -20.86 -12.34 -5.88
N ASN A 290 -20.68 -13.53 -6.46
CA ASN A 290 -19.59 -14.45 -6.09
C ASN A 290 -18.19 -13.85 -6.40
N ASP A 291 -18.09 -13.02 -7.43
CA ASP A 291 -16.81 -12.43 -7.88
C ASP A 291 -16.42 -11.16 -7.12
N VAL A 292 -17.30 -10.61 -6.27
CA VAL A 292 -17.00 -9.41 -5.47
C VAL A 292 -16.11 -9.79 -4.30
N SER A 293 -14.95 -9.12 -4.21
CA SER A 293 -13.97 -9.40 -3.16
C SER A 293 -14.30 -8.73 -1.83
N ILE A 294 -13.77 -9.26 -0.73
CA ILE A 294 -13.86 -8.68 0.60
C ILE A 294 -12.45 -8.27 1.09
N MET A 295 -12.24 -6.97 1.29
CA MET A 295 -11.06 -6.44 1.99
C MET A 295 -11.43 -6.12 3.44
N SER A 296 -11.20 -7.08 4.32
CA SER A 296 -11.57 -6.94 5.71
C SER A 296 -10.63 -6.01 6.46
N TYR A 297 -11.18 -5.08 7.26
CA TYR A 297 -10.42 -4.29 8.24
C TYR A 297 -10.08 -5.15 9.46
N THR A 298 -9.29 -6.19 9.24
CA THR A 298 -8.93 -7.22 10.21
C THR A 298 -8.31 -6.67 11.49
N ALA A 299 -7.37 -5.74 11.38
CA ALA A 299 -6.72 -5.16 12.54
C ALA A 299 -6.94 -3.64 12.58
N LYS A 300 -8.17 -3.22 12.91
CA LYS A 300 -8.55 -1.81 13.11
C LYS A 300 -8.54 -1.45 14.59
N TYR A 301 -7.59 -0.62 14.98
CA TYR A 301 -7.35 -0.22 16.36
C TYR A 301 -8.19 1.00 16.80
N ALA A 302 -8.55 1.06 18.08
CA ALA A 302 -9.18 2.21 18.73
C ALA A 302 -8.20 3.37 18.85
N SER A 303 -7.96 4.06 17.74
CA SER A 303 -6.83 4.97 17.55
C SER A 303 -7.22 6.45 17.60
N SER A 304 -6.30 7.26 18.14
CA SER A 304 -6.40 8.73 18.14
C SER A 304 -5.98 9.36 16.80
N PHE A 305 -5.46 8.59 15.85
CA PHE A 305 -5.03 9.09 14.54
C PHE A 305 -6.20 9.36 13.57
N TYR A 306 -7.45 9.09 13.96
CA TYR A 306 -8.63 9.25 13.10
C TYR A 306 -9.28 10.64 13.14
N GLY A 307 -8.80 11.56 13.99
CA GLY A 307 -9.41 12.88 14.20
C GLY A 307 -9.76 13.62 12.90
N PRO A 308 -8.81 13.83 11.96
CA PRO A 308 -9.10 14.56 10.72
C PRO A 308 -10.13 13.87 9.80
N PHE A 309 -10.19 12.54 9.77
CA PHE A 309 -11.21 11.79 9.02
C PHE A 309 -12.60 12.01 9.61
N ARG A 310 -12.71 12.00 10.94
CA ARG A 310 -13.99 12.24 11.60
C ARG A 310 -14.48 13.67 11.40
N GLU A 311 -13.58 14.65 11.27
CA GLU A 311 -13.95 16.00 10.81
C GLU A 311 -14.41 15.97 9.35
N ALA A 312 -13.72 15.23 8.48
CA ALA A 312 -14.08 15.11 7.07
C ALA A 312 -15.50 14.57 6.88
N LEU A 313 -15.94 13.59 7.67
CA LEU A 313 -17.28 13.02 7.61
C LEU A 313 -18.27 13.61 8.61
N ASP A 314 -17.79 14.39 9.58
CA ASP A 314 -18.57 14.83 10.75
C ASP A 314 -19.42 13.67 11.30
N SER A 315 -18.66 12.63 11.67
CA SER A 315 -19.10 11.31 12.14
C SER A 315 -18.44 10.93 13.46
N ASN A 316 -18.03 11.92 14.25
CA ASN A 316 -17.58 11.65 15.62
C ASN A 316 -18.71 10.96 16.41
N PRO A 317 -18.41 9.92 17.22
CA PRO A 317 -19.37 9.38 18.16
C PRO A 317 -19.95 10.52 18.99
N ARG A 318 -21.27 10.61 19.06
CA ARG A 318 -21.94 11.64 19.87
C ARG A 318 -21.76 11.40 21.37
N PHE A 319 -21.46 10.16 21.75
CA PHE A 319 -21.13 9.76 23.11
C PHE A 319 -20.14 8.57 23.10
N GLY A 320 -19.45 8.40 24.23
CA GLY A 320 -18.54 7.29 24.45
C GLY A 320 -17.31 7.30 23.54
N ASP A 321 -16.77 6.11 23.31
CA ASP A 321 -15.68 5.86 22.38
C ASP A 321 -15.91 4.53 21.63
N LYS A 322 -14.98 4.18 20.73
CA LYS A 322 -15.09 2.98 19.88
C LYS A 322 -14.36 1.77 20.47
N LYS A 323 -13.98 1.79 21.76
CA LYS A 323 -13.09 0.76 22.37
C LYS A 323 -13.78 -0.56 22.71
N THR A 324 -15.10 -0.63 22.62
CA THR A 324 -15.85 -1.89 22.84
C THR A 324 -15.80 -2.82 21.64
N TYR A 325 -15.28 -2.36 20.50
CA TYR A 325 -15.19 -3.14 19.25
C TYR A 325 -13.89 -2.89 18.47
N GLN A 326 -13.36 -1.66 18.42
CA GLN A 326 -12.03 -1.44 17.84
C GLN A 326 -10.94 -1.92 18.81
N MET A 327 -9.88 -2.54 18.26
CA MET A 327 -8.85 -3.20 19.05
C MET A 327 -8.07 -2.24 19.95
N ASN A 328 -7.60 -2.72 21.10
CA ASN A 328 -6.74 -1.93 21.98
C ASN A 328 -5.34 -1.74 21.36
N PRO A 329 -4.83 -0.50 21.20
CA PRO A 329 -3.47 -0.23 20.69
C PRO A 329 -2.34 -0.96 21.41
N ALA A 330 -2.54 -1.39 22.66
CA ALA A 330 -1.55 -2.15 23.43
C ALA A 330 -1.47 -3.63 23.01
N ASN A 331 -2.41 -4.13 22.21
CA ASN A 331 -2.53 -5.55 21.90
C ASN A 331 -1.88 -5.91 20.56
N PHE A 332 -0.83 -6.72 20.65
CA PHE A 332 -0.14 -7.30 19.48
C PHE A 332 -0.73 -8.68 19.08
N ARG A 333 -0.96 -9.55 20.06
CA ARG A 333 -1.36 -10.95 19.82
C ARG A 333 -2.80 -11.10 19.36
N GLU A 334 -3.67 -10.17 19.73
CA GLU A 334 -5.09 -10.16 19.37
C GLU A 334 -5.29 -10.07 17.85
N ALA A 335 -4.40 -9.38 17.14
CA ALA A 335 -4.43 -9.31 15.67
C ALA A 335 -4.31 -10.69 15.00
N LEU A 336 -3.70 -11.69 15.65
CA LEU A 336 -3.67 -13.06 15.14
C LEU A 336 -4.99 -13.80 15.28
N VAL A 337 -5.82 -13.40 16.24
CA VAL A 337 -7.17 -13.96 16.42
C VAL A 337 -8.04 -13.41 15.29
N GLU A 338 -8.13 -12.09 15.16
CA GLU A 338 -8.88 -11.40 14.09
C GLU A 338 -8.49 -11.91 12.69
N MET A 339 -7.18 -12.03 12.43
CA MET A 339 -6.66 -12.54 11.16
C MET A 339 -7.16 -13.95 10.84
N ARG A 340 -7.24 -14.83 11.84
CA ARG A 340 -7.69 -16.21 11.63
C ARG A 340 -9.18 -16.30 11.37
N GLU A 341 -9.97 -15.53 12.13
CA GLU A 341 -11.42 -15.50 11.96
C GLU A 341 -11.75 -14.96 10.56
N ASP A 342 -11.26 -13.77 10.20
CA ASP A 342 -11.49 -13.16 8.89
C ASP A 342 -11.03 -14.03 7.71
N GLU A 343 -9.85 -14.67 7.82
CA GLU A 343 -9.34 -15.59 6.80
C GLU A 343 -10.24 -16.84 6.67
N SER A 344 -10.71 -17.39 7.79
CA SER A 344 -11.61 -18.55 7.78
C SER A 344 -13.02 -18.23 7.29
N GLU A 345 -13.45 -16.98 7.46
CA GLU A 345 -14.75 -16.46 7.07
C GLU A 345 -14.82 -16.04 5.59
N GLY A 346 -13.68 -16.05 4.88
CA GLY A 346 -13.61 -15.81 3.44
C GLY A 346 -13.23 -14.39 3.04
N ALA A 347 -12.45 -13.69 3.85
CA ALA A 347 -11.78 -12.46 3.40
C ALA A 347 -10.78 -12.77 2.27
N ASP A 348 -10.74 -11.91 1.26
CA ASP A 348 -9.77 -12.01 0.16
C ASP A 348 -8.51 -11.18 0.43
N ILE A 349 -8.64 -10.12 1.23
CA ILE A 349 -7.57 -9.19 1.58
C ILE A 349 -7.71 -8.81 3.06
N LEU A 350 -6.60 -8.81 3.80
CA LEU A 350 -6.56 -8.44 5.22
C LEU A 350 -5.94 -7.05 5.38
N LEU A 351 -6.58 -6.16 6.14
CA LEU A 351 -6.14 -4.77 6.29
C LEU A 351 -5.76 -4.41 7.73
N VAL A 352 -4.63 -3.69 7.88
CA VAL A 352 -4.21 -3.07 9.14
C VAL A 352 -4.50 -1.55 9.12
N LYS A 353 -5.09 -1.04 10.20
CA LYS A 353 -5.42 0.38 10.36
C LYS A 353 -5.27 0.82 11.82
N PRO A 354 -4.53 1.89 12.14
CA PRO A 354 -3.69 2.75 11.27
C PRO A 354 -2.48 2.04 10.63
N GLY A 355 -1.75 2.76 9.78
CA GLY A 355 -0.63 2.22 9.00
C GLY A 355 0.71 2.33 9.74
N LEU A 356 1.35 3.50 9.67
CA LEU A 356 2.71 3.73 10.16
C LEU A 356 2.92 3.39 11.65
N PRO A 357 1.98 3.65 12.57
CA PRO A 357 2.14 3.27 13.97
C PRO A 357 2.04 1.75 14.22
N TYR A 358 1.63 0.96 13.23
CA TYR A 358 1.35 -0.48 13.34
C TYR A 358 2.09 -1.30 12.26
N LEU A 359 3.28 -0.86 11.85
CA LEU A 359 4.14 -1.58 10.89
C LEU A 359 4.49 -3.00 11.36
N ASP A 360 4.61 -3.20 12.66
CA ASP A 360 4.83 -4.49 13.31
C ASP A 360 3.64 -5.43 13.12
N ILE A 361 2.41 -4.91 13.15
CA ILE A 361 1.19 -5.68 12.85
C ILE A 361 1.10 -6.01 11.36
N ILE A 362 1.42 -5.06 10.46
CA ILE A 362 1.50 -5.34 9.02
C ILE A 362 2.50 -6.48 8.74
N ARG A 363 3.67 -6.43 9.38
CA ARG A 363 4.68 -7.48 9.29
C ARG A 363 4.17 -8.81 9.85
N LEU A 364 3.52 -8.78 11.01
CA LEU A 364 2.94 -9.97 11.63
C LEU A 364 1.96 -10.67 10.70
N LEU A 365 1.01 -9.95 10.11
CA LEU A 365 0.02 -10.51 9.19
C LEU A 365 0.70 -11.05 7.94
N ARG A 366 1.64 -10.30 7.36
CA ARG A 366 2.39 -10.73 6.17
C ARG A 366 3.16 -12.03 6.38
N ASP A 367 3.72 -12.22 7.57
CA ASP A 367 4.52 -13.42 7.88
C ASP A 367 3.63 -14.63 8.24
N ARG A 368 2.31 -14.43 8.45
CA ARG A 368 1.40 -15.44 9.02
C ARG A 368 0.21 -15.80 8.14
N SER A 369 -0.19 -14.95 7.21
CA SER A 369 -1.28 -15.21 6.26
C SER A 369 -0.74 -15.29 4.83
N PRO A 370 -1.27 -16.20 3.99
CA PRO A 370 -0.98 -16.21 2.57
C PRO A 370 -1.73 -15.13 1.79
N LEU A 371 -2.71 -14.45 2.40
CA LEU A 371 -3.54 -13.44 1.73
C LEU A 371 -2.77 -12.14 1.46
N PRO A 372 -3.17 -11.36 0.44
CA PRO A 372 -2.71 -9.99 0.27
C PRO A 372 -2.94 -9.14 1.52
N ILE A 373 -1.95 -8.33 1.87
CA ILE A 373 -2.04 -7.43 3.04
C ILE A 373 -2.23 -6.00 2.58
N ALA A 374 -3.27 -5.35 3.07
CA ALA A 374 -3.49 -3.92 2.91
C ALA A 374 -3.08 -3.14 4.16
N ALA A 375 -2.66 -1.89 3.97
CA ALA A 375 -2.40 -0.96 5.06
C ALA A 375 -3.04 0.39 4.78
N TYR A 376 -3.62 1.01 5.79
CA TYR A 376 -4.24 2.33 5.65
C TYR A 376 -3.39 3.39 6.36
N GLN A 377 -2.70 4.23 5.58
CA GLN A 377 -2.12 5.48 6.07
C GLN A 377 -3.24 6.49 6.34
N VAL A 378 -3.67 6.58 7.59
CA VAL A 378 -4.91 7.30 7.94
C VAL A 378 -4.74 8.81 7.94
N SER A 379 -5.85 9.49 8.13
CA SER A 379 -5.96 10.94 8.03
C SER A 379 -5.02 11.69 8.96
N GLY A 380 -4.82 11.22 10.20
CA GLY A 380 -3.88 11.82 11.14
C GLY A 380 -2.42 11.68 10.69
N GLU A 381 -2.05 10.52 10.13
CA GLU A 381 -0.70 10.30 9.57
C GLU A 381 -0.44 11.25 8.40
N TYR A 382 -1.42 11.38 7.49
CA TYR A 382 -1.38 12.34 6.38
C TYR A 382 -1.21 13.78 6.88
N SER A 383 -2.07 14.23 7.80
CA SER A 383 -2.06 15.61 8.29
C SER A 383 -0.81 15.94 9.07
N MET A 384 -0.22 14.98 9.79
CA MET A 384 1.07 15.18 10.47
C MET A 384 2.19 15.48 9.47
N ILE A 385 2.26 14.75 8.35
CA ILE A 385 3.27 14.98 7.30
C ILE A 385 3.02 16.33 6.62
N LYS A 386 1.77 16.64 6.25
CA LYS A 386 1.39 17.94 5.67
C LYS A 386 1.74 19.11 6.59
N ALA A 387 1.46 19.00 7.89
CA ALA A 387 1.77 20.05 8.86
C ALA A 387 3.28 20.25 8.99
N GLY A 388 4.07 19.17 9.10
CA GLY A 388 5.52 19.25 9.15
C GLY A 388 6.13 19.87 7.90
N GLY A 389 5.59 19.54 6.72
CA GLY A 389 5.98 20.12 5.44
C GLY A 389 5.67 21.61 5.33
N ALA A 390 4.44 22.01 5.68
CA ALA A 390 4.02 23.41 5.69
C ALA A 390 4.88 24.28 6.63
N LEU A 391 5.28 23.73 7.77
CA LEU A 391 6.18 24.38 8.73
C LEU A 391 7.68 24.25 8.37
N LYS A 392 8.01 23.58 7.26
CA LYS A 392 9.39 23.29 6.82
C LYS A 392 10.24 22.56 7.86
N MET A 393 9.59 21.81 8.75
CA MET A 393 10.28 20.94 9.73
C MET A 393 10.84 19.69 9.06
N ILE A 394 10.20 19.26 7.97
CA ILE A 394 10.58 18.13 7.14
C ILE A 394 10.40 18.51 5.67
N ASP A 395 11.09 17.77 4.80
CA ASP A 395 10.77 17.74 3.39
C ASP A 395 9.53 16.85 3.19
N GLU A 396 8.39 17.46 2.84
CA GLU A 396 7.10 16.77 2.74
C GLU A 396 7.15 15.63 1.74
N GLU A 397 7.71 15.87 0.55
CA GLU A 397 7.71 14.91 -0.55
C GLU A 397 8.58 13.70 -0.21
N MET A 398 9.77 13.96 0.33
CA MET A 398 10.70 12.89 0.73
C MET A 398 10.13 12.05 1.87
N VAL A 399 9.55 12.67 2.90
CA VAL A 399 8.95 11.93 4.02
C VAL A 399 7.66 11.20 3.61
N MET A 400 6.85 11.79 2.74
CA MET A 400 5.69 11.11 2.14
C MET A 400 6.13 9.82 1.46
N LEU A 401 7.08 9.87 0.52
CA LEU A 401 7.55 8.68 -0.19
C LEU A 401 8.20 7.65 0.75
N GLU A 402 8.99 8.11 1.73
CA GLU A 402 9.60 7.22 2.73
C GLU A 402 8.54 6.53 3.61
N SER A 403 7.47 7.24 3.99
CA SER A 403 6.38 6.65 4.79
C SER A 403 5.64 5.55 4.04
N LEU A 404 5.35 5.76 2.74
CA LEU A 404 4.73 4.75 1.87
C LEU A 404 5.66 3.56 1.64
N MET A 405 6.97 3.82 1.47
CA MET A 405 7.99 2.78 1.36
C MET A 405 8.08 1.95 2.64
N CYS A 406 7.92 2.56 3.83
CA CYS A 406 7.88 1.85 5.10
C CYS A 406 6.70 0.86 5.16
N LEU A 407 5.50 1.27 4.73
CA LEU A 407 4.32 0.40 4.67
C LEU A 407 4.55 -0.77 3.70
N ARG A 408 5.03 -0.49 2.48
CA ARG A 408 5.35 -1.52 1.48
C ARG A 408 6.40 -2.50 2.01
N ARG A 409 7.48 -1.99 2.62
CA ARG A 409 8.56 -2.79 3.20
C ARG A 409 8.08 -3.60 4.40
N ALA A 410 7.11 -3.12 5.17
CA ALA A 410 6.52 -3.89 6.26
C ALA A 410 5.73 -5.11 5.77
N GLY A 411 5.25 -5.10 4.52
CA GLY A 411 4.59 -6.26 3.92
C GLY A 411 3.28 -5.94 3.21
N ALA A 412 2.81 -4.70 3.24
CA ALA A 412 1.58 -4.28 2.58
C ALA A 412 1.74 -4.38 1.06
N ASP A 413 0.85 -5.08 0.38
CA ASP A 413 0.73 -5.13 -1.08
C ASP A 413 -0.14 -3.99 -1.62
N ILE A 414 -1.11 -3.55 -0.81
CA ILE A 414 -2.07 -2.49 -1.09
C ILE A 414 -1.94 -1.41 -0.02
N ILE A 415 -1.91 -0.14 -0.42
CA ILE A 415 -1.79 1.00 0.50
C ILE A 415 -2.93 1.98 0.24
N LEU A 416 -3.83 2.12 1.21
CA LEU A 416 -4.82 3.19 1.22
C LEU A 416 -4.12 4.46 1.73
N THR A 417 -4.04 5.49 0.89
CA THR A 417 -3.38 6.74 1.27
C THR A 417 -3.96 7.96 0.56
N TYR A 418 -4.17 9.04 1.31
CA TYR A 418 -4.56 10.34 0.76
C TYR A 418 -3.46 10.99 -0.08
N PHE A 419 -2.21 10.51 0.03
CA PHE A 419 -1.10 10.92 -0.82
C PHE A 419 -1.08 10.20 -2.19
N ALA A 420 -2.02 9.30 -2.50
CA ALA A 420 -1.94 8.44 -3.69
C ALA A 420 -1.66 9.22 -4.98
N LEU A 421 -2.40 10.30 -5.25
CA LEU A 421 -2.20 11.16 -6.42
C LEU A 421 -0.83 11.87 -6.39
N GLN A 422 -0.43 12.42 -5.24
CA GLN A 422 0.83 13.14 -5.09
C GLN A 422 2.03 12.21 -5.23
N ALA A 423 2.03 11.07 -4.54
CA ALA A 423 3.08 10.07 -4.60
C ALA A 423 3.23 9.49 -6.01
N ALA A 424 2.12 9.19 -6.69
CA ALA A 424 2.16 8.70 -8.06
C ALA A 424 2.79 9.69 -9.04
N ARG A 425 2.51 11.01 -8.90
CA ARG A 425 3.19 12.06 -9.68
C ARG A 425 4.71 12.02 -9.48
N CYS A 426 5.17 11.98 -8.23
CA CYS A 426 6.59 11.89 -7.92
C CYS A 426 7.25 10.64 -8.52
N LEU A 427 6.53 9.50 -8.56
CA LEU A 427 7.02 8.26 -9.16
C LEU A 427 7.06 8.31 -10.70
N CYS A 428 6.17 9.06 -11.35
CA CYS A 428 6.15 9.24 -12.81
C CYS A 428 7.22 10.21 -13.32
N ASP A 429 7.60 11.20 -12.51
CA ASP A 429 8.59 12.22 -12.88
C ASP A 429 10.05 11.75 -12.73
N CYS A 430 10.27 10.54 -12.20
CA CYS A 430 11.59 9.93 -11.93
C CYS A 430 12.19 9.13 -13.10
#